data_AF-A0AAD6ZK22-F1
#
_entry.id   AF-A0AAD6ZK22-F1
#
_cell.length_a   1.000
_cell.length_b   1.000
_cell.length_c   1.000
_cell.angle_alpha   90.00
_cell.angle_beta   90.00
_cell.angle_gamma   90.00
#
_symmetry.space_group_name_H-M   'P 1'
#
loop_
_entity.id
_entity.type
_entity.pdbx_description
1 polymer ?
#
loop_
_entity_poly.entity_id
_entity_poly.type
_entity_poly.pdbx_seq_one_letter_code
_entity_poly.pdbx_strand_id
1 'polypeptide(L)'
;MLSRMRRRITSARITSDALAATRLTLNAIQVSTDVFPPLKSSASVVLVIMELSQRAKLNKKGCEHIAKRSAQLMQDIWRQTKDFGVVLPEEVEKSVVDIENLFKEIESFFGGLETENAWERFVRQDLHKSQVAEYGRLLDEAMMRFSINLELSIHRLHMESAAADEKRHAAVLTVSQMSESERLLLTQICGKVPFVHVGMCLTEI
;
A
#
# COMPACT_ATOMS: atom_id res chain seq x y z
N MET A 1 -31.06 -33.07 -1.83
CA MET A 1 -30.57 -32.42 -3.09
C MET A 1 -30.76 -30.91 -3.10
N LEU A 2 -31.92 -30.38 -2.68
CA LEU A 2 -32.23 -28.93 -2.64
C LEU A 2 -31.27 -28.09 -1.76
N SER A 3 -30.74 -28.66 -0.68
CA SER A 3 -29.79 -27.98 0.23
C SER A 3 -28.41 -27.70 -0.39
N ARG A 4 -27.96 -28.52 -1.36
CA ARG A 4 -26.70 -28.30 -2.08
C ARG A 4 -26.85 -27.24 -3.18
N MET A 5 -28.05 -27.11 -3.76
CA MET A 5 -28.35 -26.14 -4.81
C MET A 5 -28.48 -24.72 -4.23
N ARG A 6 -29.12 -24.57 -3.06
CA ARG A 6 -29.23 -23.29 -2.35
C ARG A 6 -27.87 -22.71 -1.94
N ARG A 7 -26.92 -23.53 -1.49
CA ARG A 7 -25.55 -23.09 -1.13
C ARG A 7 -24.75 -22.57 -2.32
N ARG A 8 -24.95 -23.14 -3.52
CA ARG A 8 -24.24 -22.67 -4.73
C ARG A 8 -24.73 -21.29 -5.17
N ILE A 9 -26.02 -21.02 -5.04
CA ILE A 9 -26.63 -19.75 -5.45
C ILE A 9 -26.22 -18.60 -4.52
N THR A 10 -26.19 -18.82 -3.20
CA THR A 10 -25.70 -17.80 -2.26
C THR A 10 -24.19 -17.59 -2.35
N SER A 11 -23.40 -18.65 -2.49
CA SER A 11 -21.95 -18.54 -2.64
C SER A 11 -21.55 -17.76 -3.90
N ALA A 12 -22.25 -17.96 -5.03
CA ALA A 12 -21.94 -17.27 -6.28
C ALA A 12 -22.29 -15.77 -6.26
N ARG A 13 -23.37 -15.38 -5.56
CA ARG A 13 -23.76 -13.97 -5.39
C ARG A 13 -22.74 -13.21 -4.54
N ILE A 14 -22.35 -13.78 -3.39
CA ILE A 14 -21.37 -13.16 -2.48
C ILE A 14 -20.01 -12.92 -3.18
N THR A 15 -19.57 -13.83 -4.04
CA THR A 15 -18.32 -13.65 -4.80
C THR A 15 -18.41 -12.58 -5.88
N SER A 16 -19.59 -12.40 -6.49
CA SER A 16 -19.83 -11.36 -7.49
C SER A 16 -19.83 -9.97 -6.85
N ASP A 17 -20.50 -9.83 -5.71
CA ASP A 17 -20.59 -8.55 -4.99
C ASP A 17 -19.22 -8.12 -4.44
N ALA A 18 -18.43 -9.07 -3.93
CA ALA A 18 -17.07 -8.79 -3.48
C ALA A 18 -16.15 -8.31 -4.61
N LEU A 19 -16.23 -8.93 -5.79
CA LEU A 19 -15.43 -8.52 -6.94
C LEU A 19 -15.86 -7.15 -7.48
N ALA A 20 -17.16 -6.86 -7.47
CA ALA A 20 -17.68 -5.53 -7.82
C ALA A 20 -17.20 -4.46 -6.84
N ALA A 21 -17.27 -4.72 -5.53
CA ALA A 21 -16.75 -3.82 -4.50
C ALA A 21 -15.24 -3.57 -4.69
N THR A 22 -14.45 -4.61 -4.95
CA THR A 22 -13.03 -4.47 -5.23
C THR A 22 -12.75 -3.62 -6.46
N ARG A 23 -13.48 -3.82 -7.55
CA ARG A 23 -13.37 -2.96 -8.74
C ARG A 23 -13.71 -1.51 -8.42
N LEU A 24 -14.76 -1.26 -7.63
CA LEU A 24 -15.11 0.10 -7.22
C LEU A 24 -13.99 0.77 -6.42
N THR A 25 -13.37 0.05 -5.47
CA THR A 25 -12.22 0.57 -4.72
C THR A 25 -11.04 0.89 -5.63
N LEU A 26 -10.69 -0.01 -6.55
CA LEU A 26 -9.57 0.20 -7.47
C LEU A 26 -9.82 1.39 -8.41
N ASN A 27 -11.04 1.54 -8.94
CA ASN A 27 -11.42 2.71 -9.72
C ASN A 27 -11.32 4.00 -8.90
N ALA A 28 -11.78 3.98 -7.64
CA ALA A 28 -11.67 5.13 -6.74
C ALA A 28 -10.20 5.53 -6.50
N ILE A 29 -9.30 4.57 -6.33
CA ILE A 29 -7.85 4.81 -6.21
C ILE A 29 -7.31 5.43 -7.50
N GLN A 30 -7.67 4.86 -8.66
CA GLN A 30 -7.20 5.31 -9.97
C GLN A 30 -7.58 6.77 -10.27
N VAL A 31 -8.80 7.19 -9.93
CA VAL A 31 -9.30 8.56 -10.23
C VAL A 31 -8.99 9.58 -9.14
N SER A 32 -8.53 9.15 -7.97
CA SER A 32 -8.23 10.07 -6.88
C SER A 32 -7.07 11.00 -7.24
N THR A 33 -7.13 12.29 -6.88
CA THR A 33 -6.06 13.26 -7.15
C THR A 33 -4.93 13.14 -6.13
N ASP A 34 -5.25 12.77 -4.90
CA ASP A 34 -4.37 12.91 -3.73
C ASP A 34 -3.58 11.63 -3.43
N VAL A 35 -3.69 10.63 -4.30
CA VAL A 35 -2.99 9.36 -4.14
C VAL A 35 -1.60 9.42 -4.76
N PHE A 36 -0.65 8.75 -4.11
CA PHE A 36 0.70 8.54 -4.62
C PHE A 36 0.70 7.95 -6.05
N PRO A 37 1.41 8.54 -7.04
CA PRO A 37 1.26 8.16 -8.45
C PRO A 37 1.51 6.68 -8.79
N PRO A 38 2.56 6.01 -8.28
CA PRO A 38 2.76 4.57 -8.47
C PRO A 38 1.59 3.70 -7.98
N LEU A 39 0.88 4.17 -6.94
CA LEU A 39 -0.30 3.48 -6.42
C LEU A 39 -1.49 3.59 -7.39
N LYS A 40 -1.68 4.75 -8.02
CA LYS A 40 -2.70 4.92 -9.08
C LYS A 40 -2.39 4.04 -10.30
N SER A 41 -1.11 4.05 -10.72
CA SER A 41 -0.63 3.23 -11.83
C SER A 41 -0.90 1.75 -11.55
N SER A 42 -0.50 1.27 -10.36
CA SER A 42 -0.76 -0.10 -9.90
C SER A 42 -2.24 -0.46 -9.91
N ALA A 43 -3.13 0.42 -9.41
CA ALA A 43 -4.58 0.18 -9.44
C ALA A 43 -5.11 0.01 -10.87
N SER A 44 -4.62 0.81 -11.82
CA SER A 44 -4.96 0.68 -13.24
C SER A 44 -4.51 -0.66 -13.81
N VAL A 45 -3.26 -1.06 -13.56
CA VAL A 45 -2.72 -2.35 -14.04
C VAL A 45 -3.52 -3.52 -13.45
N VAL A 46 -3.87 -3.48 -12.17
CA VAL A 46 -4.67 -4.53 -11.52
C VAL A 46 -6.06 -4.64 -12.15
N LEU A 47 -6.70 -3.52 -12.52
CA LEU A 47 -7.98 -3.56 -13.25
C LEU A 47 -7.84 -4.29 -14.59
N VAL A 48 -6.76 -4.06 -15.33
CA VAL A 48 -6.47 -4.76 -16.59
C VAL A 48 -6.20 -6.25 -16.35
N ILE A 49 -5.42 -6.62 -15.31
CA ILE A 49 -5.19 -8.02 -14.93
C ILE A 49 -6.53 -8.72 -14.66
N MET A 50 -7.47 -8.06 -13.94
CA MET A 50 -8.79 -8.61 -13.69
C MET A 50 -9.56 -8.87 -14.98
N GLU A 51 -9.51 -7.95 -15.95
CA GLU A 51 -10.16 -8.10 -17.26
C GLU A 51 -9.53 -9.22 -18.10
N LEU A 52 -8.21 -9.30 -18.16
CA LEU A 52 -7.50 -10.35 -18.89
C LEU A 52 -7.77 -11.73 -18.27
N SER A 53 -7.83 -11.81 -16.94
CA SER A 53 -8.14 -13.07 -16.23
C SER A 53 -9.51 -13.65 -16.60
N GLN A 54 -10.51 -12.79 -16.83
CA GLN A 54 -11.86 -13.20 -17.23
C GLN A 54 -11.89 -13.74 -18.67
N ARG A 55 -10.98 -13.26 -19.52
CA ARG A 55 -10.81 -13.65 -20.93
C ARG A 55 -9.90 -14.87 -21.11
N ALA A 56 -9.20 -15.30 -20.07
CA ALA A 56 -8.31 -16.46 -20.11
C ALA A 56 -9.07 -17.75 -20.48
N LYS A 57 -8.63 -18.40 -21.58
CA LYS A 57 -9.23 -19.65 -22.07
C LYS A 57 -8.67 -20.90 -21.37
N LEU A 58 -7.44 -20.82 -20.86
CA LEU A 58 -6.77 -21.89 -20.11
C LEU A 58 -6.40 -21.42 -18.71
N ASN A 59 -6.23 -22.39 -17.81
CA ASN A 59 -5.88 -22.17 -16.41
C ASN A 59 -6.74 -21.08 -15.73
N LYS A 60 -8.02 -20.97 -16.13
CA LYS A 60 -8.93 -19.89 -15.71
C LYS A 60 -8.97 -19.69 -14.20
N LYS A 61 -9.06 -20.78 -13.43
CA LYS A 61 -9.06 -20.72 -11.96
C LYS A 61 -7.76 -20.14 -11.39
N GLY A 62 -6.63 -20.48 -12.01
CA GLY A 62 -5.33 -19.95 -11.63
C GLY A 62 -5.22 -18.46 -11.94
N CYS A 63 -5.61 -18.05 -13.16
CA CYS A 63 -5.61 -16.64 -13.54
C CYS A 63 -6.57 -15.80 -12.68
N GLU A 64 -7.78 -16.32 -12.41
CA GLU A 64 -8.75 -15.68 -11.50
C GLU A 64 -8.19 -15.57 -10.07
N HIS A 65 -7.47 -16.59 -9.60
CA HIS A 65 -6.86 -16.56 -8.27
C HIS A 65 -5.79 -15.47 -8.17
N ILE A 66 -4.90 -15.38 -9.17
CA ILE A 66 -3.86 -14.34 -9.23
C ILE A 66 -4.49 -12.95 -9.32
N ALA A 67 -5.47 -12.75 -10.20
CA ALA A 67 -6.16 -11.46 -10.32
C ALA A 67 -6.81 -11.04 -8.99
N LYS A 68 -7.47 -11.97 -8.30
CA LYS A 68 -8.04 -11.72 -6.98
C LYS A 68 -6.95 -11.37 -5.97
N ARG A 69 -5.82 -12.09 -5.97
CA ARG A 69 -4.72 -11.85 -5.04
C ARG A 69 -4.07 -10.49 -5.28
N SER A 70 -3.82 -10.12 -6.54
CA SER A 70 -3.32 -8.78 -6.91
C SER A 70 -4.25 -7.68 -6.43
N ALA A 71 -5.56 -7.86 -6.60
CA ALA A 71 -6.54 -6.88 -6.15
C ALA A 71 -6.62 -6.76 -4.63
N GLN A 72 -6.52 -7.87 -3.90
CA GLN A 72 -6.44 -7.85 -2.43
C GLN A 72 -5.16 -7.15 -1.95
N LEU A 73 -4.01 -7.49 -2.53
CA LEU A 73 -2.73 -6.89 -2.20
C LEU A 73 -2.76 -5.37 -2.43
N MET A 74 -3.35 -4.93 -3.55
CA MET A 74 -3.53 -3.50 -3.84
C MET A 74 -4.42 -2.78 -2.81
N GLN A 75 -5.51 -3.42 -2.37
CA GLN A 75 -6.35 -2.89 -1.30
C GLN A 75 -5.62 -2.84 0.05
N ASP A 76 -4.78 -3.83 0.33
CA ASP A 76 -3.99 -3.90 1.57
C ASP A 76 -2.95 -2.77 1.61
N ILE A 77 -2.25 -2.53 0.50
CA ILE A 77 -1.31 -1.40 0.39
C ILE A 77 -2.07 -0.10 0.59
N TRP A 78 -3.15 0.13 -0.17
CA TRP A 78 -3.94 1.36 -0.07
C TRP A 78 -4.39 1.64 1.37
N ARG A 79 -4.91 0.63 2.08
CA ARG A 79 -5.37 0.79 3.47
C ARG A 79 -4.25 1.15 4.43
N GLN A 80 -3.03 0.67 4.18
CA GLN A 80 -1.87 0.93 5.02
C GLN A 80 -1.18 2.24 4.68
N THR A 81 -1.27 2.70 3.43
CA THR A 81 -0.59 3.92 2.97
C THR A 81 -1.47 5.17 2.98
N LYS A 82 -2.80 5.03 3.05
CA LYS A 82 -3.73 6.17 2.95
C LYS A 82 -3.46 7.30 3.95
N ASP A 83 -2.94 6.98 5.14
CA ASP A 83 -2.75 7.94 6.22
C ASP A 83 -1.42 8.71 6.08
N PHE A 84 -0.51 8.26 5.20
CA PHE A 84 0.73 8.95 4.87
C PHE A 84 0.53 10.07 3.83
N GLY A 85 -0.65 10.15 3.21
CA GLY A 85 -0.94 11.13 2.16
C GLY A 85 -0.11 10.90 0.88
N VAL A 86 0.48 11.98 0.35
CA VAL A 86 1.24 11.96 -0.93
C VAL A 86 2.68 11.50 -0.74
N VAL A 87 3.24 11.64 0.47
CA VAL A 87 4.66 11.39 0.73
C VAL A 87 4.81 10.13 1.58
N LEU A 88 5.37 9.08 0.97
CA LEU A 88 5.69 7.83 1.66
C LEU A 88 7.14 7.84 2.13
N PRO A 89 7.47 7.10 3.20
CA PRO A 89 8.86 6.78 3.49
C PRO A 89 9.52 6.10 2.28
N GLU A 90 10.79 6.43 2.02
CA GLU A 90 11.54 5.98 0.83
C GLU A 90 11.51 4.46 0.67
N GLU A 91 11.66 3.70 1.75
CA GLU A 91 11.66 2.24 1.73
C GLU A 91 10.28 1.66 1.38
N VAL A 92 9.21 2.33 1.81
CA VAL A 92 7.82 1.96 1.49
C VAL A 92 7.51 2.28 0.03
N GLU A 93 7.90 3.48 -0.43
CA GLU A 93 7.77 3.89 -1.82
C GLU A 93 8.44 2.90 -2.77
N LYS A 94 9.69 2.52 -2.50
CA LYS A 94 10.41 1.52 -3.30
C LYS A 94 9.67 0.19 -3.35
N SER A 95 9.12 -0.26 -2.23
CA SER A 95 8.34 -1.50 -2.16
C SER A 95 7.07 -1.43 -3.02
N VAL A 96 6.39 -0.28 -3.06
CA VAL A 96 5.21 -0.06 -3.90
C VAL A 96 5.60 -0.10 -5.39
N VAL A 97 6.73 0.49 -5.76
CA VAL A 97 7.25 0.44 -7.14
C VAL A 97 7.60 -1.00 -7.56
N ASP A 98 8.24 -1.77 -6.68
CA ASP A 98 8.55 -3.19 -6.95
C ASP A 98 7.28 -4.01 -7.19
N ILE A 99 6.23 -3.74 -6.41
CA ILE A 99 4.91 -4.37 -6.58
C ILE A 99 4.23 -3.93 -7.89
N GLU A 100 4.33 -2.65 -8.26
CA GLU A 100 3.82 -2.16 -9.54
C GLU A 100 4.48 -2.90 -10.71
N ASN A 101 5.79 -3.08 -10.66
CA ASN A 101 6.54 -3.81 -11.68
C ASN A 101 6.09 -5.27 -11.75
N LEU A 102 5.91 -5.93 -10.61
CA LEU A 102 5.36 -7.29 -10.55
C LEU A 102 3.95 -7.37 -11.17
N PHE A 103 3.10 -6.37 -10.95
CA PHE A 103 1.79 -6.32 -11.61
C PHE A 103 1.91 -6.19 -13.13
N LYS A 104 2.82 -5.36 -13.64
CA LYS A 104 3.07 -5.25 -15.09
C LYS A 104 3.58 -6.55 -15.70
N GLU A 105 4.41 -7.30 -14.98
CA GLU A 105 4.84 -8.64 -15.41
C GLU A 105 3.66 -9.62 -15.51
N ILE A 106 2.77 -9.61 -14.52
CA ILE A 106 1.55 -10.44 -14.52
C ILE A 106 0.60 -10.02 -15.67
N GLU A 107 0.42 -8.73 -15.89
CA GLU A 107 -0.37 -8.19 -17.00
C GLU A 107 0.18 -8.68 -18.34
N SER A 108 1.50 -8.55 -18.55
CA SER A 108 2.18 -9.01 -19.77
C SER A 108 1.99 -10.51 -19.97
N PHE A 109 2.17 -11.31 -18.91
CA PHE A 109 1.92 -12.75 -18.94
C PHE A 109 0.48 -13.08 -19.35
N PHE A 110 -0.52 -12.41 -18.76
CA PHE A 110 -1.93 -12.64 -19.11
C PHE A 110 -2.26 -12.19 -20.53
N GLY A 111 -1.66 -11.09 -21.01
CA GLY A 111 -1.77 -10.64 -22.40
C GLY A 111 -1.23 -11.68 -23.38
N GLY A 112 -0.12 -12.34 -23.04
CA GLY A 112 0.42 -13.47 -23.81
C GLY A 112 -0.55 -14.65 -23.88
N LEU A 113 -1.18 -15.02 -22.76
CA LEU A 113 -2.18 -16.10 -22.73
C LEU A 113 -3.42 -15.81 -23.60
N GLU A 114 -3.76 -14.54 -23.83
CA GLU A 114 -4.86 -14.15 -24.70
C GLU A 114 -4.50 -14.34 -26.19
N THR A 115 -3.26 -14.04 -26.59
CA THR A 115 -2.82 -14.01 -27.98
C THR A 115 -2.32 -15.35 -28.53
N GLU A 116 -1.86 -16.28 -27.67
CA GLU A 116 -1.35 -17.59 -28.10
C GLU A 116 -2.39 -18.41 -28.91
N ASN A 117 -1.93 -19.18 -29.88
CA ASN A 117 -2.82 -20.07 -30.64
C ASN A 117 -3.17 -21.34 -29.83
N ALA A 118 -4.21 -22.07 -30.23
CA ALA A 118 -4.73 -23.20 -29.45
C ALA A 118 -3.71 -24.34 -29.24
N TRP A 119 -2.78 -24.53 -30.18
CA TRP A 119 -1.75 -25.56 -30.12
C TRP A 119 -0.63 -25.20 -29.14
N GLU A 120 -0.10 -23.97 -29.20
CA GLU A 120 0.88 -23.45 -28.25
C GLU A 120 0.35 -23.54 -26.81
N ARG A 121 -0.90 -23.12 -26.64
CA ARG A 121 -1.63 -23.19 -25.36
C ARG A 121 -1.67 -24.60 -24.77
N PHE A 122 -1.91 -25.61 -25.61
CA PHE A 122 -1.98 -27.00 -25.18
C PHE A 122 -0.60 -27.55 -24.82
N VAL A 123 0.41 -27.32 -25.68
CA VAL A 123 1.77 -27.80 -25.47
C VAL A 123 2.41 -27.17 -24.22
N ARG A 124 2.09 -25.90 -23.92
CA ARG A 124 2.67 -25.15 -22.80
C ARG A 124 1.79 -25.14 -21.55
N GLN A 125 0.76 -25.97 -21.48
CA GLN A 125 -0.21 -25.92 -20.37
C GLN A 125 0.46 -26.09 -19.00
N ASP A 126 1.43 -26.99 -18.87
CA ASP A 126 2.11 -27.22 -17.60
C ASP A 126 3.09 -26.08 -17.25
N LEU A 127 3.71 -25.46 -18.26
CA LEU A 127 4.49 -24.23 -18.09
C LEU A 127 3.60 -23.10 -17.54
N HIS A 128 2.41 -22.89 -18.11
CA HIS A 128 1.47 -21.86 -17.64
C HIS A 128 0.99 -22.11 -16.21
N LYS A 129 0.79 -23.38 -15.82
CA LYS A 129 0.45 -23.73 -14.42
C LYS A 129 1.60 -23.37 -13.48
N SER A 130 2.83 -23.70 -13.86
CA SER A 130 4.02 -23.38 -13.06
C SER A 130 4.20 -21.87 -12.93
N GLN A 131 4.03 -21.11 -14.01
CA GLN A 131 4.14 -19.64 -13.98
C GLN A 131 3.05 -19.00 -13.11
N VAL A 132 1.82 -19.49 -13.19
CA VAL A 132 0.74 -19.00 -12.31
C VAL A 132 1.05 -19.28 -10.84
N ALA A 133 1.56 -20.47 -10.51
CA ALA A 133 1.97 -20.77 -9.14
C ALA A 133 3.12 -19.86 -8.66
N GLU A 134 4.09 -19.60 -9.54
CA GLU A 134 5.22 -18.72 -9.26
C GLU A 134 4.79 -17.27 -9.03
N TYR A 135 3.91 -16.72 -9.87
CA TYR A 135 3.37 -15.37 -9.63
C TYR A 135 2.58 -15.28 -8.32
N GLY A 136 1.89 -16.35 -7.90
CA GLY A 136 1.25 -16.40 -6.59
C GLY A 136 2.26 -16.26 -5.46
N ARG A 137 3.37 -17.01 -5.54
CA ARG A 137 4.47 -16.94 -4.59
C ARG A 137 5.13 -15.55 -4.57
N LEU A 138 5.37 -14.95 -5.74
CA LEU A 138 5.97 -13.62 -5.86
C LEU A 138 5.08 -12.53 -5.28
N LEU A 139 3.76 -12.62 -5.44
CA LEU A 139 2.81 -11.68 -4.81
C LEU A 139 2.86 -11.77 -3.28
N ASP A 140 2.89 -12.98 -2.73
CA ASP A 140 2.99 -13.17 -1.28
C ASP A 140 4.33 -12.67 -0.72
N GLU A 141 5.42 -12.91 -1.44
CA GLU A 141 6.75 -12.41 -1.08
C GLU A 141 6.80 -10.87 -1.13
N ALA A 142 6.24 -10.26 -2.17
CA ALA A 142 6.20 -8.80 -2.30
C ALA A 142 5.36 -8.15 -1.18
N MET A 143 4.23 -8.76 -0.80
CA MET A 143 3.43 -8.30 0.34
C MET A 143 4.19 -8.37 1.66
N MET A 144 4.92 -9.47 1.89
CA MET A 144 5.74 -9.64 3.09
C MET A 144 6.83 -8.55 3.16
N ARG A 145 7.56 -8.33 2.07
CA ARG A 145 8.59 -7.28 1.99
C ARG A 145 8.02 -5.89 2.23
N PHE A 146 6.88 -5.57 1.60
CA PHE A 146 6.19 -4.30 1.84
C PHE A 146 5.81 -4.11 3.32
N SER A 147 5.24 -5.15 3.94
CA SER A 147 4.81 -5.09 5.34
C SER A 147 6.00 -4.87 6.29
N ILE A 148 7.12 -5.58 6.06
CA ILE A 148 8.35 -5.40 6.82
C ILE A 148 8.90 -3.98 6.66
N ASN A 149 8.98 -3.48 5.42
CA ASN A 149 9.52 -2.15 5.15
C ASN A 149 8.65 -1.05 5.78
N LEU A 150 7.32 -1.22 5.75
CA LEU A 150 6.40 -0.30 6.42
C LEU A 150 6.61 -0.28 7.94
N GLU A 151 6.72 -1.46 8.57
CA GLU A 151 6.95 -1.58 10.01
C GLU A 151 8.30 -0.95 10.42
N LEU A 152 9.35 -1.20 9.64
CA LEU A 152 10.66 -0.59 9.86
C LEU A 152 10.62 0.94 9.73
N SER A 153 9.93 1.47 8.72
CA SER A 153 9.77 2.92 8.55
C SER A 153 8.99 3.54 9.71
N ILE A 154 7.93 2.89 10.20
CA ILE A 154 7.17 3.36 11.37
C ILE A 154 8.06 3.36 12.63
N HIS A 155 8.80 2.29 12.88
CA HIS A 155 9.73 2.23 14.02
C HIS A 155 10.79 3.32 13.96
N ARG A 156 11.36 3.57 12.78
CA ARG A 156 12.34 4.63 12.57
C ARG A 156 11.77 6.01 12.91
N LEU A 157 10.56 6.32 12.43
CA LEU A 157 9.88 7.59 12.74
C LEU A 157 9.63 7.76 14.24
N HIS A 158 9.23 6.70 14.95
CA HIS A 158 9.07 6.75 16.41
C HIS A 158 10.38 7.02 17.14
N MET A 159 11.49 6.39 16.71
CA MET A 159 12.81 6.62 17.30
C MET A 159 13.30 8.06 17.08
N GLU A 160 13.08 8.60 15.87
CA GLU A 160 13.44 9.98 15.53
C GLU A 160 12.62 10.99 16.34
N SER A 161 11.32 10.74 16.55
CA SER A 161 10.47 11.57 17.41
C SER A 161 10.93 11.54 18.87
N ALA A 162 11.23 10.36 19.42
CA ALA A 162 11.69 10.22 20.80
C ALA A 162 13.03 10.95 21.02
N ALA A 163 13.96 10.86 20.07
CA ALA A 163 15.22 11.59 20.14
C ALA A 163 15.04 13.12 20.03
N ALA A 164 14.05 13.58 19.27
CA ALA A 164 13.71 15.00 19.19
C ALA A 164 13.11 15.52 20.50
N ASP A 165 12.26 14.72 21.16
CA ASP A 165 11.66 15.09 22.43
C ASP A 165 12.67 15.08 23.58
N GLU A 166 13.63 14.15 23.60
CA GLU A 166 14.75 14.18 24.54
C GLU A 166 15.59 15.45 24.39
N LYS A 167 15.91 15.85 23.15
CA LYS A 167 16.62 17.11 22.87
C LYS A 167 15.82 18.33 23.33
N ARG A 168 14.50 18.34 23.12
CA ARG A 168 13.62 19.41 23.60
C ARG A 168 13.61 19.47 25.13
N HIS A 169 13.47 18.34 25.81
CA HIS A 169 13.52 18.27 27.27
C HIS A 169 14.86 18.74 27.84
N ALA A 170 15.98 18.30 27.24
CA ALA A 170 17.31 18.76 27.64
C ALA A 170 17.51 20.28 27.45
N ALA A 171 16.99 20.84 26.36
CA ALA A 171 17.03 22.28 26.12
C ALA A 171 16.19 23.06 27.16
N VAL A 172 14.99 22.57 27.50
CA VAL A 172 14.12 23.18 28.54
C VAL A 172 14.78 23.13 29.92
N LEU A 173 15.42 22.01 30.27
CA LEU A 173 16.18 21.89 31.53
C LEU A 173 17.36 22.85 31.58
N THR A 174 18.11 22.97 30.47
CA THR A 174 19.22 23.93 30.36
C THR A 174 18.74 25.36 30.61
N VAL A 175 17.67 25.81 29.93
CA VAL A 175 17.10 27.14 30.14
C VAL A 175 16.61 27.34 31.59
N SER A 176 16.03 26.30 32.18
CA SER A 176 15.56 26.32 33.58
C SER A 176 16.68 26.40 34.61
N GLN A 177 17.91 26.04 34.24
CA GLN A 177 19.10 26.14 35.09
C GLN A 177 19.90 27.43 34.87
N MET A 178 19.63 28.20 33.80
CA MET A 178 20.28 29.48 33.55
C MET A 178 19.95 30.50 34.64
N SER A 179 20.95 31.29 35.03
CA SER A 179 20.78 32.39 35.98
C SER A 179 19.87 33.48 35.41
N GLU A 180 19.23 34.25 36.30
CA GLU A 180 18.27 35.31 35.92
C GLU A 180 18.91 36.39 35.01
N SER A 181 20.19 36.70 35.23
CA SER A 181 20.98 37.60 34.37
C SER A 181 21.21 37.07 32.96
N GLU A 182 21.42 35.76 32.79
CA GLU A 182 21.62 35.14 31.47
C GLU A 182 20.30 35.02 30.70
N ARG A 183 19.19 34.79 31.40
CA ARG A 183 17.85 34.80 30.81
C ARG A 183 17.47 36.19 30.28
N LEU A 184 17.77 37.25 31.03
CA LEU A 184 17.55 38.63 30.59
C LEU A 184 18.35 38.95 29.32
N LEU A 185 19.61 38.52 29.23
CA LEU A 185 20.44 38.68 28.02
C LEU A 185 19.86 37.92 26.82
N LEU A 186 19.41 36.68 26.99
CA LEU A 186 18.74 35.93 25.91
C LEU A 186 17.47 36.62 25.43
N THR A 187 16.67 37.16 26.36
CA THR A 187 15.44 37.89 26.02
C THR A 187 15.75 39.19 25.26
N GLN A 188 16.84 39.87 25.59
CA GLN A 188 17.28 41.09 24.92
C GLN A 188 17.87 40.83 23.52
N ILE A 189 18.50 39.67 23.31
CA ILE A 189 19.00 39.22 21.99
C ILE A 189 17.84 38.73 21.10
N CYS A 190 16.88 37.99 21.67
CA CYS A 190 15.71 37.47 20.95
C CYS A 190 14.58 38.51 20.76
N GLY A 191 14.62 39.62 21.50
CA GLY A 191 13.57 40.66 21.57
C GLY A 191 13.32 41.48 20.29
N LYS A 192 13.89 41.11 19.13
CA LYS A 192 13.46 41.60 17.82
C LYS A 192 12.44 40.69 17.12
N VAL A 193 12.07 39.57 17.73
CA VAL A 193 10.94 38.74 17.27
C VAL A 193 9.79 38.91 18.28
N PRO A 194 8.60 39.39 17.87
CA PRO A 194 7.51 39.63 18.80
C PRO A 194 7.09 38.31 19.46
N PHE A 195 7.32 38.23 20.77
CA PHE A 195 6.95 37.14 21.66
C PHE A 195 5.43 37.18 21.89
N VAL A 196 4.65 36.72 20.91
CA VAL A 196 3.21 36.49 21.08
C VAL A 196 3.02 35.02 21.46
N HIS A 197 2.68 34.80 22.74
CA HIS A 197 2.05 33.59 23.29
C HIS A 197 2.85 32.27 23.25
N VAL A 198 3.79 32.10 24.20
CA VAL A 198 4.31 30.78 24.63
C VAL A 198 3.76 30.42 26.02
N GLY A 199 2.47 30.63 26.23
CA GLY A 199 1.86 30.51 27.55
C GLY A 199 0.38 30.18 27.51
N MET A 200 -0.02 29.14 26.79
CA MET A 200 -1.34 28.48 26.93
C MET A 200 -1.34 27.16 26.17
N CYS A 201 -0.86 26.08 26.79
CA CYS A 201 -1.15 24.67 26.43
C CYS A 201 -0.58 23.73 27.51
N LEU A 202 -0.90 23.99 28.79
CA LEU A 202 -0.55 23.11 29.91
C LEU A 202 -1.73 22.82 30.85
N THR A 203 -2.97 23.05 30.41
CA THR A 203 -4.16 22.72 31.18
C THR A 203 -5.29 22.30 30.25
N GLU A 204 -5.35 21.01 29.93
CA GLU A 204 -6.59 20.25 29.82
C GLU A 204 -6.24 18.75 29.91
N ILE A 205 -6.56 18.21 31.09
CA ILE A 205 -6.73 16.79 31.43
C ILE A 205 -8.17 16.44 31.13
#